data_AF-L0F593-F1
#
_entry.id   AF-L0F593-F1
#
_cell.length_a   1.000
_cell.length_b   1.000
_cell.length_c   1.000
_cell.angle_alpha   90.00
_cell.angle_beta   90.00
_cell.angle_gamma   90.00
#
_symmetry.space_group_name_H-M   'P 1'
#
loop_
_entity.id
_entity.type
_entity.pdbx_description
1 polymer ?
#
loop_
_entity_poly.entity_id
_entity_poly.type
_entity_poly.pdbx_seq_one_letter_code
_entity_poly.pdbx_strand_id
1 'polypeptide(L)'
;MTSGEKKIIQYRKLLGDLELDMDSITKLGREISLIAQDVEKLRGEIPSRDLISCAAYLHHFYTGIECMFERISRVIDGGASTGGGDYHRELLKSMAHEIQKTRPAIISLDLAEELDEYRRFRHMFRHAYGSELRWRKMQPLANGVSSTVKGIEDTYQKTVSFVEDLISGLSQ
;
A
#
# COMPACT_ATOMS: atom_id res chain seq x y z
N MET A 1 -32.58 8.80 7.40
CA MET A 1 -31.21 8.35 7.70
C MET A 1 -30.48 9.45 8.47
N THR A 2 -30.15 9.22 9.74
CA THR A 2 -29.43 10.15 10.61
C THR A 2 -27.98 10.33 10.12
N SER A 3 -27.29 11.35 10.63
CA SER A 3 -25.86 11.57 10.31
C SER A 3 -24.99 10.39 10.80
N GLY A 4 -25.34 9.77 11.93
CA GLY A 4 -24.68 8.57 12.45
C GLY A 4 -24.88 7.35 11.56
N GLU A 5 -26.12 7.08 11.12
CA GLU A 5 -26.43 5.97 10.20
C GLU A 5 -25.68 6.09 8.87
N LYS A 6 -25.54 7.31 8.34
CA LYS A 6 -24.73 7.59 7.14
C LYS A 6 -23.26 7.22 7.35
N LYS A 7 -22.66 7.61 8.48
CA LYS A 7 -21.27 7.28 8.81
C LYS A 7 -21.05 5.77 8.97
N ILE A 8 -21.95 5.07 9.65
CA ILE A 8 -21.88 3.62 9.82
C ILE A 8 -21.84 2.91 8.45
N ILE A 9 -22.69 3.31 7.51
CA ILE A 9 -22.69 2.76 6.15
C ILE A 9 -21.35 3.04 5.45
N GLN A 10 -20.81 4.26 5.60
CA GLN A 10 -19.52 4.63 5.01
C GLN A 10 -18.36 3.79 5.59
N TYR A 11 -18.34 3.55 6.89
CA TYR A 11 -17.33 2.70 7.54
C TYR A 11 -17.45 1.23 7.15
N ARG A 12 -18.66 0.68 7.07
CA ARG A 12 -18.86 -0.69 6.57
C ARG A 12 -18.39 -0.86 5.13
N LYS A 13 -18.64 0.14 4.29
CA LYS A 13 -18.13 0.15 2.92
C LYS A 13 -16.60 0.21 2.89
N LEU A 14 -15.99 1.05 3.74
CA LEU A 14 -14.54 1.11 3.87
C LEU A 14 -13.97 -0.26 4.23
N LEU A 15 -14.53 -0.97 5.23
CA LEU A 15 -14.07 -2.29 5.62
C LEU A 15 -14.05 -3.28 4.44
N GLY A 16 -15.14 -3.33 3.66
CA GLY A 16 -15.20 -4.19 2.46
C GLY A 16 -14.21 -3.78 1.38
N ASP A 17 -14.00 -2.48 1.16
CA ASP A 17 -12.98 -1.99 0.22
C ASP A 17 -11.55 -2.38 0.69
N LEU A 18 -11.25 -2.27 1.99
CA LEU A 18 -9.95 -2.61 2.57
C LEU A 18 -9.66 -4.11 2.47
N GLU A 19 -10.67 -4.96 2.66
CA GLU A 19 -10.54 -6.41 2.48
C GLU A 19 -10.13 -6.75 1.05
N LEU A 20 -10.81 -6.15 0.06
CA LEU A 20 -10.48 -6.34 -1.37
C LEU A 20 -9.08 -5.81 -1.73
N ASP A 21 -8.70 -4.67 -1.17
CA ASP A 21 -7.37 -4.09 -1.36
C ASP A 21 -6.29 -5.02 -0.77
N MET A 22 -6.50 -5.55 0.45
CA MET A 22 -5.57 -6.47 1.12
C MET A 22 -5.39 -7.79 0.36
N ASP A 23 -6.49 -8.34 -0.16
CA ASP A 23 -6.49 -9.53 -1.02
C ASP A 23 -5.63 -9.32 -2.27
N SER A 24 -5.78 -8.15 -2.89
CA SER A 24 -5.06 -7.78 -4.10
C SER A 24 -3.57 -7.58 -3.83
N ILE A 25 -3.23 -6.87 -2.75
CA ILE A 25 -1.84 -6.64 -2.30
C ILE A 25 -1.15 -7.98 -2.01
N THR A 26 -1.83 -8.90 -1.32
CA THR A 26 -1.30 -10.24 -1.01
C THR A 26 -1.01 -11.04 -2.26
N LYS A 27 -1.92 -11.04 -3.24
CA LYS A 27 -1.73 -11.72 -4.53
C LYS A 27 -0.53 -11.15 -5.28
N LEU A 28 -0.43 -9.83 -5.37
CA LEU A 28 0.69 -9.15 -6.03
C LEU A 28 2.02 -9.47 -5.34
N GLY A 29 2.07 -9.46 -4.01
CA GLY A 29 3.26 -9.81 -3.24
C GLY A 29 3.73 -11.24 -3.48
N ARG A 30 2.79 -12.19 -3.64
CA ARG A 30 3.12 -13.58 -4.01
C ARG A 30 3.73 -13.66 -5.41
N GLU A 31 3.14 -13.00 -6.41
CA GLU A 31 3.69 -12.99 -7.77
C GLU A 31 5.11 -12.40 -7.81
N ILE A 32 5.34 -11.30 -7.10
CA ILE A 32 6.69 -10.70 -6.97
C ILE A 32 7.67 -11.70 -6.36
N SER A 33 7.26 -12.39 -5.29
CA SER A 33 8.11 -13.37 -4.61
C SER A 33 8.45 -14.56 -5.51
N LEU A 34 7.49 -15.06 -6.29
CA LEU A 34 7.71 -16.15 -7.25
C LEU A 34 8.69 -15.74 -8.35
N ILE A 35 8.48 -14.57 -8.95
CA ILE A 35 9.38 -14.05 -9.99
C ILE A 35 10.79 -13.85 -9.42
N ALA A 36 10.92 -13.30 -8.21
CA ALA A 36 12.22 -13.11 -7.57
C ALA A 36 12.97 -14.43 -7.38
N GLN A 37 12.28 -15.45 -6.86
CA GLN A 37 12.87 -16.78 -6.69
C GLN A 37 13.31 -17.42 -8.00
N ASP A 38 12.52 -17.26 -9.07
CA ASP A 38 12.86 -17.83 -10.37
C ASP A 38 14.02 -17.10 -11.03
N VAL A 39 14.03 -15.77 -10.94
CA VAL A 39 15.14 -14.93 -11.41
C VAL A 39 16.45 -15.26 -10.68
N GLU A 40 16.41 -15.49 -9.36
CA GLU A 40 17.60 -15.83 -8.57
C GLU A 40 18.19 -17.21 -8.89
N LYS A 41 17.38 -18.14 -9.42
CA LYS A 41 17.85 -19.46 -9.86
C LYS A 41 18.53 -19.43 -11.22
N LEU A 42 18.32 -18.38 -12.01
CA LEU A 42 18.91 -18.26 -13.34
C LEU A 42 20.43 -18.13 -13.26
N ARG A 43 21.12 -18.81 -14.19
CA ARG A 43 22.55 -18.63 -14.40
C ARG A 43 22.74 -17.79 -15.67
N GLY A 44 23.12 -16.52 -15.50
CA GLY A 44 23.38 -15.61 -16.61
C GLY A 44 22.48 -14.37 -16.62
N GLU A 45 22.24 -13.83 -17.80
CA GLU A 45 21.44 -12.62 -17.98
C GLU A 45 19.95 -12.89 -17.72
N ILE A 46 19.30 -11.98 -17.01
CA ILE A 46 17.87 -12.08 -16.69
C ILE A 46 17.08 -11.61 -17.93
N PRO A 47 16.16 -12.42 -18.47
CA PRO A 47 15.38 -12.03 -19.63
C PRO A 47 14.60 -10.73 -19.38
N SER A 48 14.60 -9.81 -20.37
CA SER A 48 13.91 -8.52 -20.28
C SER A 48 12.43 -8.65 -19.93
N ARG A 49 11.76 -9.73 -20.36
CA ARG A 49 10.36 -10.02 -20.02
C ARG A 49 10.18 -10.19 -18.50
N ASP A 50 11.10 -10.86 -17.83
CA ASP A 50 11.00 -11.18 -16.40
C ASP A 50 11.28 -9.90 -15.57
N LEU A 51 12.22 -9.06 -16.05
CA LEU A 51 12.47 -7.74 -15.48
C LEU A 51 11.24 -6.82 -15.60
N ILE A 52 10.61 -6.77 -16.78
CA ILE A 52 9.42 -5.94 -17.01
C ILE A 52 8.25 -6.45 -16.17
N SER A 53 8.03 -7.76 -16.11
CA SER A 53 7.00 -8.36 -15.28
C SER A 53 7.20 -8.00 -13.81
N CYS A 54 8.40 -8.22 -13.25
CA CYS A 54 8.69 -7.86 -11.86
C CYS A 54 8.46 -6.36 -11.59
N ALA A 55 8.94 -5.49 -12.49
CA ALA A 55 8.75 -4.04 -12.37
C ALA A 55 7.27 -3.65 -12.37
N ALA A 56 6.46 -4.24 -13.26
CA ALA A 56 5.03 -4.00 -13.31
C ALA A 56 4.32 -4.48 -12.04
N TYR A 57 4.66 -5.67 -11.54
CA TYR A 57 4.10 -6.17 -10.28
C TYR A 57 4.48 -5.28 -9.08
N LEU A 58 5.74 -4.86 -8.96
CA LEU A 58 6.19 -3.92 -7.92
C LEU A 58 5.44 -2.59 -7.99
N HIS A 59 5.21 -2.07 -9.21
CA HIS A 59 4.41 -0.86 -9.43
C HIS A 59 2.96 -1.04 -8.98
N HIS A 60 2.33 -2.14 -9.36
CA HIS A 60 0.95 -2.46 -8.98
C HIS A 60 0.81 -2.69 -7.47
N PHE A 61 1.78 -3.38 -6.87
CA PHE A 61 1.82 -3.67 -5.43
C PHE A 61 1.76 -2.38 -4.60
N TYR A 62 2.67 -1.45 -4.87
CA TYR A 62 2.67 -0.17 -4.16
C TYR A 62 1.45 0.70 -4.52
N THR A 63 0.97 0.64 -5.77
CA THR A 63 -0.26 1.34 -6.14
C THR A 63 -1.47 0.84 -5.34
N GLY A 64 -1.57 -0.46 -5.07
CA GLY A 64 -2.62 -1.03 -4.21
C GLY A 64 -2.55 -0.48 -2.78
N ILE A 65 -1.36 -0.44 -2.20
CA ILE A 65 -1.13 0.14 -0.86
C ILE A 65 -1.50 1.63 -0.83
N GLU A 66 -1.08 2.39 -1.84
CA GLU A 66 -1.40 3.81 -1.97
C GLU A 66 -2.93 4.02 -2.05
N CYS A 67 -3.64 3.24 -2.85
CA CYS A 67 -5.10 3.29 -2.95
C CYS A 67 -5.79 2.97 -1.61
N MET A 68 -5.30 1.96 -0.89
CA MET A 68 -5.80 1.62 0.46
C MET A 68 -5.69 2.83 1.40
N PHE A 69 -4.52 3.49 1.43
CA PHE A 69 -4.29 4.67 2.25
C PHE A 69 -5.15 5.87 1.85
N GLU A 70 -5.36 6.09 0.54
CA GLU A 70 -6.26 7.13 0.05
C GLU A 70 -7.70 6.92 0.53
N ARG A 71 -8.19 5.68 0.55
CA ARG A 71 -9.54 5.36 1.04
C ARG A 71 -9.67 5.64 2.53
N ILE A 72 -8.69 5.19 3.32
CA ILE A 72 -8.63 5.49 4.76
C ILE A 72 -8.68 7.01 4.96
N SER A 73 -7.80 7.75 4.30
CA SER A 73 -7.75 9.20 4.45
C SER A 73 -9.05 9.90 4.03
N ARG A 74 -9.66 9.45 2.92
CA ARG A 74 -10.93 10.01 2.43
C ARG A 74 -12.10 9.80 3.40
N VAL A 75 -12.15 8.64 4.05
CA VAL A 75 -13.29 8.27 4.91
C VAL A 75 -13.08 8.74 6.35
N ILE A 76 -11.85 8.70 6.86
CA ILE A 76 -11.53 8.95 8.27
C ILE A 76 -10.96 10.35 8.48
N ASP A 77 -9.98 10.76 7.67
CA ASP A 77 -9.28 12.04 7.84
C ASP A 77 -10.08 13.24 7.28
N GLY A 78 -11.20 12.98 6.58
CA GLY A 78 -11.97 14.00 5.87
C GLY A 78 -11.46 14.32 4.46
N GLY A 79 -10.52 13.50 3.95
CA GLY A 79 -9.88 13.68 2.65
C GLY A 79 -8.60 14.51 2.70
N ALA A 80 -7.54 14.00 2.07
CA ALA A 80 -6.32 14.76 1.86
C ALA A 80 -6.56 15.90 0.85
N SER A 81 -5.86 17.02 1.03
CA SER A 81 -5.83 18.12 0.05
C SER A 81 -5.21 17.61 -1.27
N THR A 82 -6.07 17.27 -2.23
CA THR A 82 -5.67 16.74 -3.53
C THR A 82 -5.04 17.84 -4.39
N GLY A 83 -3.82 17.65 -4.91
CA GLY A 83 -3.38 18.40 -6.10
C GLY A 83 -1.92 18.83 -6.22
N GLY A 84 -0.94 18.08 -5.70
CA GLY A 84 0.48 18.46 -5.84
C GLY A 84 1.41 17.27 -6.13
N GLY A 85 2.59 17.55 -6.69
CA GLY A 85 3.61 16.53 -7.00
C GLY A 85 4.12 15.73 -5.80
N ASP A 86 4.01 16.29 -4.59
CA ASP A 86 4.40 15.64 -3.33
C ASP A 86 3.26 14.85 -2.65
N TYR A 87 2.07 14.82 -3.25
CA TYR A 87 0.87 14.23 -2.63
C TYR A 87 1.08 12.80 -2.13
N HIS A 88 1.69 11.93 -2.95
CA HIS A 88 1.90 10.52 -2.56
C HIS A 88 2.87 10.36 -1.39
N ARG A 89 3.84 11.28 -1.26
CA ARG A 89 4.78 11.30 -0.15
C ARG A 89 4.09 11.78 1.12
N GLU A 90 3.28 12.83 1.02
CA GLU A 90 2.53 13.37 2.15
C GLU A 90 1.44 12.40 2.64
N LEU A 91 0.80 11.65 1.74
CA LEU A 91 -0.12 10.57 2.11
C LEU A 91 0.59 9.51 2.96
N LEU A 92 1.75 9.01 2.51
CA LEU A 92 2.52 8.01 3.24
C LEU A 92 2.94 8.53 4.63
N LYS A 93 3.44 9.77 4.70
CA LYS A 93 3.75 10.41 5.99
C LYS A 93 2.53 10.50 6.88
N SER A 94 1.38 10.91 6.36
CA SER A 94 0.15 11.04 7.15
C SER A 94 -0.27 9.71 7.77
N MET A 95 -0.12 8.59 7.06
CA MET A 95 -0.44 7.27 7.60
C MET A 95 0.47 6.87 8.76
N ALA A 96 1.70 7.37 8.81
CA ALA A 96 2.66 7.08 9.87
C ALA A 96 2.49 7.92 11.15
N HIS A 97 1.60 8.91 11.13
CA HIS A 97 1.34 9.79 12.27
C HIS A 97 -0.08 9.62 12.81
N GLU A 98 -0.22 9.80 14.12
CA GLU A 98 -1.51 9.98 14.76
C GLU A 98 -2.14 11.31 14.30
N ILE A 99 -3.43 11.28 14.03
CA ILE A 99 -4.25 12.49 13.89
C ILE A 99 -5.11 12.59 15.15
N GLN A 100 -4.73 13.53 16.03
CA GLN A 100 -5.32 13.68 17.35
C GLN A 100 -6.85 13.75 17.28
N LYS A 101 -7.54 12.94 18.09
CA LYS A 101 -9.02 12.80 18.13
C LYS A 101 -9.66 12.27 16.84
N THR A 102 -8.88 11.85 15.85
CA THR A 102 -9.38 11.33 14.57
C THR A 102 -8.98 9.88 14.37
N ARG A 103 -7.68 9.54 14.42
CA ARG A 103 -7.19 8.15 14.30
C ARG A 103 -5.77 8.00 14.86
N PRO A 104 -5.40 6.80 15.35
CA PRO A 104 -4.00 6.47 15.59
C PRO A 104 -3.17 6.47 14.29
N ALA A 105 -1.86 6.34 14.43
CA ALA A 105 -1.00 6.00 13.29
C ALA A 105 -1.43 4.64 12.70
N ILE A 106 -1.55 4.58 11.38
CA ILE A 106 -1.97 3.39 10.62
C ILE A 106 -0.76 2.47 10.39
N ILE A 107 0.39 3.04 10.07
CA ILE A 107 1.66 2.31 9.89
C ILE A 107 2.71 2.81 10.89
N SER A 108 3.72 1.98 11.17
CA SER A 108 4.91 2.42 11.90
C SER A 108 5.80 3.31 11.02
N LEU A 109 6.72 4.05 11.66
CA LEU A 109 7.74 4.82 10.94
C LEU A 109 8.64 3.90 10.11
N ASP A 110 9.06 2.76 10.66
CA ASP A 110 9.90 1.77 9.95
C ASP A 110 9.21 1.25 8.68
N LEU A 111 7.92 0.90 8.75
CA LEU A 111 7.16 0.47 7.58
C LEU A 111 6.97 1.61 6.59
N ALA A 112 6.81 2.85 7.05
CA ALA A 112 6.73 4.01 6.18
C ALA A 112 8.04 4.25 5.41
N GLU A 113 9.21 4.04 6.04
CA GLU A 113 10.51 4.12 5.38
C GLU A 113 10.66 3.03 4.32
N GLU A 114 10.29 1.80 4.62
CA GLU A 114 10.27 0.68 3.66
C GLU A 114 9.38 1.01 2.45
N LEU A 115 8.16 1.49 2.69
CA LEU A 115 7.20 1.87 1.65
C LEU A 115 7.67 3.07 0.80
N ASP A 116 8.50 3.98 1.33
CA ASP A 116 9.05 5.09 0.56
C ASP A 116 9.98 4.59 -0.56
N GLU A 117 10.69 3.47 -0.37
CA GLU A 117 11.53 2.86 -1.40
C GLU A 117 10.68 2.29 -2.55
N TYR A 118 9.54 1.65 -2.24
CA TYR A 118 8.56 1.23 -3.25
C TYR A 118 7.95 2.43 -3.99
N ARG A 119 7.64 3.54 -3.28
CA ARG A 119 7.16 4.79 -3.89
C ARG A 119 8.17 5.36 -4.89
N ARG A 120 9.44 5.43 -4.49
CA ARG A 120 10.55 5.91 -5.34
C ARG A 120 10.69 5.04 -6.58
N PHE A 121 10.63 3.71 -6.41
CA PHE A 121 10.65 2.78 -7.54
C PHE A 121 9.48 3.00 -8.50
N ARG A 122 8.25 3.13 -7.99
CA ARG A 122 7.07 3.42 -8.82
C ARG A 122 7.23 4.71 -9.62
N HIS A 123 7.75 5.76 -9.01
CA HIS A 123 8.00 7.02 -9.70
C HIS A 123 9.06 6.84 -10.80
N MET A 124 10.18 6.18 -10.49
CA MET A 124 11.22 5.85 -11.46
C MET A 124 10.66 5.03 -12.63
N PHE A 125 9.88 3.98 -12.36
CA PHE A 125 9.31 3.09 -13.37
C PHE A 125 8.38 3.82 -14.34
N ARG A 126 7.55 4.76 -13.87
CA ARG A 126 6.67 5.57 -14.72
C ARG A 126 7.42 6.47 -15.71
N HIS A 127 8.67 6.83 -15.42
CA HIS A 127 9.50 7.67 -16.27
C HIS A 127 10.57 6.87 -17.05
N ALA A 128 10.74 5.59 -16.74
CA ALA A 128 11.64 4.71 -17.45
C ALA A 128 10.98 4.21 -18.74
N TYR A 129 11.14 4.93 -19.85
CA TYR A 129 10.71 4.51 -21.21
C TYR A 129 11.56 3.34 -21.78
N GLY A 130 11.77 2.27 -20.99
CA GLY A 130 12.33 0.99 -21.43
C GLY A 130 13.85 0.81 -21.39
N SER A 131 14.68 1.84 -21.12
CA SER A 131 16.14 1.74 -21.28
C SER A 131 16.95 1.26 -20.06
N GLU A 132 16.38 1.19 -18.86
CA GLU A 132 17.17 1.04 -17.62
C GLU A 132 16.63 0.13 -16.51
N LEU A 133 15.73 -0.81 -16.83
CA LEU A 133 15.40 -1.83 -15.83
C LEU A 133 16.66 -2.66 -15.52
N ARG A 134 17.01 -2.70 -14.23
CA ARG A 134 18.16 -3.42 -13.71
C ARG A 134 17.70 -4.20 -12.50
N TRP A 135 17.92 -5.52 -12.51
CA TRP A 135 17.56 -6.39 -11.38
C TRP A 135 18.11 -5.86 -10.06
N ARG A 136 19.35 -5.37 -10.04
CA ARG A 136 19.98 -4.79 -8.83
C ARG A 136 19.16 -3.67 -8.16
N LYS A 137 18.35 -2.92 -8.90
CA LYS A 137 17.46 -1.88 -8.33
C LYS A 137 16.14 -2.46 -7.81
N MET A 138 15.69 -3.59 -8.35
CA MET A 138 14.42 -4.24 -8.01
C MET A 138 14.58 -5.30 -6.90
N GLN A 139 15.75 -5.96 -6.86
CA GLN A 139 16.02 -7.09 -5.98
C GLN A 139 15.73 -6.79 -4.50
N PRO A 140 16.13 -5.64 -3.91
CA PRO A 140 15.80 -5.37 -2.51
C PRO A 140 14.29 -5.31 -2.27
N LEU A 141 13.54 -4.70 -3.18
CA LEU A 141 12.08 -4.57 -3.09
C LEU A 141 11.38 -5.91 -3.35
N ALA A 142 11.88 -6.69 -4.30
CA ALA A 142 11.32 -7.99 -4.64
C ALA A 142 11.55 -9.01 -3.50
N ASN A 143 12.73 -8.99 -2.88
CA ASN A 143 13.08 -9.88 -1.78
C ASN A 143 12.44 -9.44 -0.46
N GLY A 144 12.23 -8.13 -0.26
CA GLY A 144 11.55 -7.57 0.90
C GLY A 144 10.02 -7.70 0.86
N VAL A 145 9.42 -7.99 -0.31
CA VAL A 145 7.96 -7.89 -0.48
C VAL A 145 7.16 -8.74 0.52
N SER A 146 7.67 -9.90 0.91
CA SER A 146 7.00 -10.78 1.87
C SER A 146 6.95 -10.18 3.28
N SER A 147 8.02 -9.50 3.72
CA SER A 147 8.00 -8.77 5.00
C SER A 147 7.10 -7.55 4.93
N THR A 148 7.12 -6.82 3.81
CA THR A 148 6.24 -5.66 3.61
C THR A 148 4.77 -6.07 3.65
N VAL A 149 4.38 -7.15 2.95
CA VAL A 149 3.01 -7.69 2.98
C VAL A 149 2.56 -7.99 4.40
N LYS A 150 3.42 -8.62 5.20
CA LYS A 150 3.13 -8.92 6.59
C LYS A 150 2.92 -7.63 7.42
N GLY A 151 3.78 -6.62 7.23
CA GLY A 151 3.61 -5.32 7.87
C GLY A 151 2.29 -4.65 7.51
N ILE A 152 1.89 -4.73 6.24
CA ILE A 152 0.60 -4.21 5.77
C ILE A 152 -0.58 -5.02 6.34
N GLU A 153 -0.47 -6.35 6.45
CA GLU A 153 -1.50 -7.21 7.04
C GLU A 153 -1.73 -6.87 8.53
N ASP A 154 -0.65 -6.67 9.30
CA ASP A 154 -0.73 -6.25 10.70
C ASP A 154 -1.38 -4.86 10.83
N THR A 155 -1.05 -3.94 9.93
CA THR A 155 -1.69 -2.61 9.84
C THR A 155 -3.16 -2.70 9.46
N TYR A 156 -3.51 -3.55 8.51
CA TYR A 156 -4.88 -3.79 8.07
C TYR A 156 -5.75 -4.27 9.23
N GLN A 157 -5.29 -5.28 9.98
CA GLN A 157 -6.02 -5.81 11.13
C GLN A 157 -6.26 -4.74 12.21
N LYS A 158 -5.25 -3.93 12.54
CA LYS A 158 -5.38 -2.81 13.49
C LYS A 158 -6.38 -1.76 13.00
N THR A 159 -6.37 -1.47 11.70
CA THR A 159 -7.27 -0.49 11.09
C THR A 159 -8.71 -0.99 11.09
N VAL A 160 -8.93 -2.27 10.78
CA VAL A 160 -10.26 -2.90 10.85
C VAL A 160 -10.82 -2.81 12.26
N SER A 161 -10.05 -3.25 13.26
CA SER A 161 -10.46 -3.17 14.67
C SER A 161 -10.83 -1.74 15.08
N PHE A 162 -10.01 -0.76 14.70
CA PHE A 162 -10.30 0.65 14.97
C PHE A 162 -11.61 1.13 14.32
N VAL A 163 -11.87 0.75 13.07
CA VAL A 163 -13.09 1.16 12.36
C VAL A 163 -14.33 0.47 12.95
N GLU A 164 -14.23 -0.78 13.40
CA GLU A 164 -15.30 -1.49 14.10
C GLU A 164 -15.65 -0.83 15.44
N ASP A 165 -14.65 -0.34 16.18
CA ASP A 165 -14.86 0.44 17.40
C ASP A 165 -15.61 1.76 17.10
N LEU A 166 -15.27 2.44 16.00
CA LEU A 166 -16.00 3.65 15.56
C LEU A 166 -17.46 3.35 15.22
N ILE A 167 -17.74 2.21 14.57
CA ILE A 167 -19.12 1.79 14.26
C ILE A 167 -19.89 1.50 15.56
N SER A 168 -19.27 0.80 16.50
CA SER A 168 -19.88 0.47 17.80
C SER A 168 -20.22 1.72 18.59
N GLY A 169 -19.32 2.71 18.62
CA GLY A 169 -19.54 3.98 19.32
C GLY A 169 -20.62 4.88 18.70
N LEU A 170 -20.93 4.72 17.41
CA LEU A 170 -22.02 5.44 16.73
C LEU A 170 -23.38 4.74 16.83
N SER A 171 -23.41 3.48 17.26
CA SER A 171 -24.63 2.68 17.39
C SER A 171 -25.27 2.78 18.79
N GLN A 172 -24.59 3.46 19.72
CA GLN A 172 -25.05 3.77 21.08
C GLN A 172 -25.68 5.17 21.11
#